data_AF-I1YF06-F1
#
_entry.id   AF-I1YF06-F1
#
_cell.length_a   1.000
_cell.length_b   1.000
_cell.length_c   1.000
_cell.angle_alpha   90.00
_cell.angle_beta   90.00
_cell.angle_gamma   90.00
#
_symmetry.space_group_name_H-M   'P 1'
#
loop_
_entity.id
_entity.type
_entity.pdbx_description
1 polymer ?
#
loop_
_entity_poly.entity_id
_entity_poly.type
_entity_poly.pdbx_seq_one_letter_code
_entity_poly.pdbx_strand_id
1 'polypeptide(L)'
;MCGALGIHPSGYYAWLKQPISYRQQQDKRLIPSIKQFWLESGGHYGYRNIYLDLKEARINCGRDRVLRLMREAGLKAQRGYKTPKGYYSGVPDIKTANQLQREFDVEKPNQWWVSDITYIHTH
;
A
#
# COMPACT_ATOMS: atom_id res chain seq x y z
N MET A 1 19.44 -38.76 -8.03
CA MET A 1 18.58 -37.59 -7.74
C MET A 1 17.63 -37.87 -6.56
N CYS A 2 16.65 -38.77 -6.67
CA CYS A 2 15.68 -39.05 -5.58
C CYS A 2 16.35 -39.56 -4.27
N GLY A 3 17.30 -40.49 -4.36
CA GLY A 3 18.05 -40.99 -3.20
C GLY A 3 18.97 -39.94 -2.55
N ALA A 4 19.45 -38.94 -3.30
CA ALA A 4 20.25 -37.85 -2.76
C ALA A 4 19.41 -36.79 -2.04
N LEU A 5 18.11 -36.70 -2.37
CA LEU A 5 17.15 -35.74 -1.79
C LEU A 5 16.26 -36.37 -0.71
N GLY A 6 16.39 -37.68 -0.44
CA GLY A 6 15.54 -38.39 0.53
C GLY A 6 14.07 -38.51 0.12
N ILE A 7 13.75 -38.40 -1.18
CA ILE A 7 12.37 -38.43 -1.68
C ILE A 7 12.05 -39.82 -2.23
N HIS A 8 10.88 -40.36 -1.89
CA HIS A 8 10.43 -41.62 -2.45
C HIS A 8 10.18 -41.52 -3.97
N PRO A 9 10.70 -42.43 -4.81
CA PRO A 9 10.58 -42.35 -6.27
C PRO A 9 9.13 -42.20 -6.78
N SER A 10 8.17 -42.88 -6.13
CA SER A 10 6.75 -42.77 -6.53
C SER A 10 6.20 -41.36 -6.35
N GLY A 11 6.63 -40.61 -5.33
CA GLY A 11 6.24 -39.23 -5.12
C GLY A 11 6.81 -38.31 -6.22
N TYR A 12 8.05 -38.55 -6.62
CA TYR A 12 8.67 -37.83 -7.74
C TYR A 12 7.93 -38.07 -9.06
N TYR A 13 7.63 -39.32 -9.42
CA TYR A 13 6.91 -39.61 -10.66
C TYR A 13 5.43 -39.19 -10.62
N ALA A 14 4.79 -39.19 -9.44
CA ALA A 14 3.45 -38.64 -9.27
C ALA A 14 3.44 -37.11 -9.51
N TRP A 15 4.41 -36.39 -8.94
CA TRP A 15 4.60 -34.96 -9.21
C TRP A 15 4.94 -34.69 -10.68
N LEU A 16 5.77 -35.53 -11.30
CA LEU A 16 6.13 -35.39 -12.71
C LEU A 16 4.91 -35.49 -13.65
N LYS A 17 3.92 -36.32 -13.29
CA LYS A 17 2.64 -36.43 -14.01
C LYS A 17 1.68 -35.28 -13.71
N GLN A 18 1.68 -34.74 -12.50
CA GLN A 18 0.82 -33.63 -12.09
C GLN A 18 1.60 -32.61 -11.25
N PRO A 19 2.36 -31.70 -11.89
CA PRO A 19 3.24 -30.79 -11.17
C PRO A 19 2.47 -29.67 -10.44
N ILE A 20 1.21 -29.43 -10.82
CA ILE A 20 0.37 -28.38 -10.24
C ILE A 20 -0.52 -28.99 -9.16
N SER A 21 -0.32 -28.55 -7.92
CA SER A 21 -1.15 -28.97 -6.80
C SER A 21 -2.61 -28.53 -6.95
N TYR A 22 -3.54 -29.28 -6.35
CA TYR A 22 -4.96 -28.91 -6.29
C TYR A 22 -5.16 -27.46 -5.78
N ARG A 23 -4.38 -27.06 -4.77
CA ARG A 23 -4.41 -25.70 -4.21
C ARG A 23 -4.02 -24.64 -5.23
N GLN A 24 -2.97 -24.89 -6.01
CA GLN A 24 -2.57 -23.97 -7.10
C GLN A 24 -3.62 -23.88 -8.20
N GLN A 25 -4.32 -24.97 -8.52
CA GLN A 25 -5.43 -24.92 -9.48
C GLN A 25 -6.58 -24.07 -8.95
N GLN A 26 -6.93 -24.23 -7.67
CA GLN A 26 -7.94 -23.40 -7.00
C GLN A 26 -7.54 -21.92 -6.96
N ASP A 27 -6.28 -21.63 -6.65
CA ASP A 27 -5.73 -20.26 -6.67
C ASP A 27 -5.83 -19.63 -8.06
N LYS A 28 -5.45 -20.37 -9.12
CA LYS A 28 -5.60 -19.92 -10.51
C LYS A 28 -7.05 -19.61 -10.90
N ARG A 29 -8.03 -20.31 -10.33
CA ARG A 29 -9.47 -20.03 -10.53
C ARG A 29 -9.96 -18.80 -9.76
N LEU A 30 -9.35 -18.50 -8.62
CA LEU A 30 -9.73 -17.37 -7.74
C LEU A 30 -9.16 -16.03 -8.22
N ILE A 31 -7.98 -16.01 -8.82
CA ILE A 31 -7.30 -14.77 -9.28
C ILE A 31 -8.18 -13.95 -10.24
N PRO A 32 -8.86 -14.54 -11.26
CA PRO A 32 -9.76 -13.79 -12.14
C PRO A 32 -10.90 -13.10 -11.40
N SER A 33 -11.54 -13.78 -10.44
CA SER A 33 -12.61 -13.19 -9.63
C SER A 33 -12.09 -12.04 -8.78
N ILE A 34 -10.93 -12.19 -8.13
CA ILE A 34 -10.26 -11.11 -7.38
C ILE A 34 -9.99 -9.90 -8.29
N LYS A 35 -9.51 -10.15 -9.52
CA LYS A 35 -9.24 -9.10 -10.49
C LYS A 35 -10.52 -8.40 -10.94
N GLN A 36 -11.61 -9.13 -11.11
CA GLN A 36 -12.91 -8.57 -11.45
C GLN A 36 -13.42 -7.61 -10.38
N PHE A 37 -13.51 -8.03 -9.11
CA PHE A 37 -13.91 -7.15 -8.00
C PHE A 37 -12.99 -5.93 -7.87
N TRP A 38 -11.69 -6.12 -8.09
CA TRP A 38 -10.74 -5.00 -8.10
C TRP A 38 -11.03 -3.99 -9.21
N LEU A 39 -11.35 -4.44 -10.42
CA LEU A 39 -11.72 -3.58 -11.56
C LEU A 39 -13.05 -2.87 -11.33
N GLU A 40 -14.05 -3.58 -10.80
CA GLU A 40 -15.36 -3.03 -10.44
C GLU A 40 -15.24 -1.91 -9.39
N SER A 41 -14.27 -2.00 -8.49
CA SER A 41 -13.95 -0.94 -7.52
C SER A 41 -13.21 0.28 -8.11
N GLY A 42 -12.89 0.29 -9.41
CA GLY A 42 -12.04 1.31 -10.03
C GLY A 42 -10.57 1.22 -9.59
N GLY A 43 -10.14 0.06 -9.08
CA GLY A 43 -8.79 -0.17 -8.57
C GLY A 43 -8.52 0.36 -7.16
N HIS A 44 -9.51 1.00 -6.51
CA HIS A 44 -9.36 1.58 -5.17
C HIS A 44 -9.29 0.53 -4.06
N TYR A 45 -9.92 -0.63 -4.25
CA TYR A 45 -10.02 -1.62 -3.20
C TYR A 45 -8.70 -2.36 -2.96
N GLY A 46 -8.36 -2.50 -1.69
CA GLY A 46 -7.31 -3.40 -1.22
C GLY A 46 -7.87 -4.76 -0.83
N TYR A 47 -6.97 -5.67 -0.40
CA TYR A 47 -7.33 -7.05 -0.05
C TYR A 47 -8.42 -7.20 1.03
N ARG A 48 -8.58 -6.20 1.91
CA ARG A 48 -9.62 -6.22 2.95
C ARG A 48 -11.01 -6.05 2.36
N ASN A 49 -11.18 -5.11 1.44
CA ASN A 49 -12.47 -4.86 0.79
C ASN A 49 -12.78 -5.99 -0.18
N ILE A 50 -11.81 -6.42 -0.99
CA ILE A 50 -12.01 -7.58 -1.89
C ILE A 50 -12.37 -8.85 -1.11
N TYR A 51 -11.80 -9.05 0.08
CA TYR A 51 -12.22 -10.16 0.94
C TYR A 51 -13.70 -10.06 1.36
N LEU A 52 -14.20 -8.85 1.64
CA LEU A 52 -15.61 -8.63 1.95
C LEU A 52 -16.48 -8.88 0.72
N ASP A 53 -16.09 -8.38 -0.46
CA ASP A 53 -16.83 -8.59 -1.71
C ASP A 53 -16.91 -10.09 -2.06
N LEU A 54 -15.80 -10.83 -1.90
CA LEU A 54 -15.78 -12.28 -2.08
C LEU A 54 -16.69 -12.99 -1.07
N LYS A 55 -16.74 -12.53 0.18
CA LYS A 55 -17.60 -13.09 1.22
C LYS A 55 -19.08 -12.83 0.90
N GLU A 56 -19.41 -11.64 0.41
CA GLU A 56 -20.77 -11.28 -0.04
C GLU A 56 -21.19 -12.11 -1.26
N ALA A 57 -20.29 -12.32 -2.20
CA ALA A 57 -20.47 -13.22 -3.34
C ALA A 57 -20.47 -14.72 -2.97
N ARG A 58 -20.42 -15.06 -1.67
CA ARG A 58 -20.36 -16.44 -1.14
C ARG A 58 -19.18 -17.28 -1.65
N ILE A 59 -18.10 -16.63 -2.07
CA ILE A 59 -16.85 -17.27 -2.48
C ILE A 59 -15.97 -17.47 -1.24
N ASN A 60 -15.77 -18.73 -0.83
CA ASN A 60 -14.98 -19.02 0.36
C ASN A 60 -13.47 -18.82 0.11
N CYS A 61 -12.94 -17.68 0.57
CA CYS A 61 -11.52 -17.37 0.51
C CYS A 61 -11.09 -16.63 1.77
N GLY A 62 -10.07 -17.14 2.48
CA GLY A 62 -9.54 -16.48 3.68
C GLY A 62 -8.85 -15.15 3.34
N ARG A 63 -8.95 -14.17 4.23
CA ARG A 63 -8.37 -12.82 4.07
C ARG A 63 -6.91 -12.84 3.63
N ASP A 64 -6.08 -13.65 4.29
CA ASP A 64 -4.64 -13.69 3.99
C ASP A 64 -4.34 -14.44 2.68
N ARG A 65 -5.24 -15.33 2.25
CA ARG A 65 -5.19 -15.94 0.91
C ARG A 65 -5.47 -14.89 -0.16
N VAL A 66 -6.47 -14.03 0.03
CA VAL A 66 -6.74 -12.89 -0.87
C VAL A 66 -5.53 -11.98 -0.96
N LEU A 67 -4.93 -11.60 0.18
CA LEU A 67 -3.70 -10.79 0.21
C LEU A 67 -2.57 -11.42 -0.62
N ARG A 68 -2.29 -12.72 -0.42
CA ARG A 68 -1.26 -13.43 -1.17
C ARG A 68 -1.56 -13.44 -2.67
N LEU A 69 -2.79 -13.79 -3.06
CA LEU A 69 -3.18 -13.88 -4.48
C LEU A 69 -3.15 -12.51 -5.17
N MET A 70 -3.55 -11.44 -4.48
CA MET A 70 -3.41 -10.08 -5.00
C MET A 70 -1.95 -9.71 -5.23
N ARG A 71 -1.04 -10.06 -4.30
CA ARG A 71 0.40 -9.82 -4.47
C ARG A 71 0.96 -10.60 -5.65
N GLU A 72 0.62 -11.88 -5.77
CA GLU A 72 1.02 -12.73 -6.92
C GLU A 72 0.50 -12.17 -8.26
N ALA A 73 -0.69 -11.57 -8.27
CA ALA A 73 -1.29 -10.94 -9.44
C ALA A 73 -0.86 -9.48 -9.68
N GLY A 74 0.01 -8.91 -8.83
CA GLY A 74 0.44 -7.51 -8.93
C GLY A 74 -0.65 -6.47 -8.62
N LEU A 75 -1.76 -6.89 -8.00
CA LEU A 75 -2.89 -6.03 -7.66
C LEU A 75 -2.66 -5.34 -6.31
N LYS A 76 -2.89 -4.03 -6.28
CA LYS A 76 -2.81 -3.20 -5.07
C LYS A 76 -3.86 -2.11 -5.11
N ALA A 77 -4.27 -1.66 -3.93
CA ALA A 77 -5.16 -0.50 -3.81
C ALA A 77 -4.50 0.73 -4.45
N GLN A 78 -5.17 1.33 -5.43
CA GLN A 78 -4.77 2.57 -6.07
C GLN A 78 -5.46 3.73 -5.36
N ARG A 79 -4.69 4.54 -4.63
CA ARG A 79 -5.19 5.79 -4.05
C ARG A 79 -4.98 6.91 -5.08
N GLY A 80 -6.08 7.56 -5.48
CA GLY A 80 -6.07 8.63 -6.48
C GLY A 80 -5.40 9.93 -6.01
N TYR A 81 -5.33 10.14 -4.71
CA TYR A 81 -4.56 11.24 -4.15
C TYR A 81 -3.09 10.82 -4.08
N LYS A 82 -2.22 11.62 -4.73
CA LYS A 82 -0.78 11.56 -4.52
C LYS A 82 -0.56 11.41 -3.02
N THR A 83 0.14 10.35 -2.60
CA THR A 83 0.72 10.33 -1.25
C THR A 83 1.29 11.71 -1.02
N PRO A 84 0.92 12.41 0.09
CA PRO A 84 1.51 13.71 0.37
C PRO A 84 3.01 13.50 0.19
N LYS A 85 3.60 14.23 -0.77
CA LYS A 85 5.05 14.22 -0.92
C LYS A 85 5.57 14.43 0.49
N GLY A 86 6.41 13.50 0.96
CA GLY A 86 6.91 13.51 2.33
C GLY A 86 7.21 14.95 2.72
N TYR A 87 6.68 15.34 3.88
CA TYR A 87 6.82 16.63 4.56
C TYR A 87 7.85 17.52 3.86
N TYR A 88 7.45 18.71 3.37
CA TYR A 88 8.37 19.68 2.77
C TYR A 88 9.53 19.94 3.75
N SER A 89 10.58 19.13 3.68
CA SER A 89 11.88 19.35 4.29
C SER A 89 12.73 20.06 3.24
N GLY A 90 12.19 21.15 2.70
CA GLY A 90 13.01 22.13 2.05
C GLY A 90 13.75 22.89 3.15
N VAL A 91 15.04 23.17 2.93
CA VAL A 91 15.69 24.25 3.68
C VAL A 91 14.85 25.50 3.41
N PRO A 92 14.30 26.17 4.43
CA PRO A 92 13.60 27.43 4.21
C PRO A 92 14.57 28.36 3.47
N ASP A 93 14.08 29.07 2.46
CA ASP A 93 14.87 30.06 1.75
C ASP A 93 15.07 31.27 2.69
N ILE A 94 16.04 31.16 3.60
CA ILE A 94 16.38 32.18 4.59
C ILE A 94 17.09 33.30 3.84
N LYS A 95 16.31 34.19 3.21
CA LYS A 95 16.83 35.38 2.51
C LYS A 95 17.48 36.37 3.47
N THR A 96 17.21 36.28 4.77
CA THR A 96 17.79 37.14 5.81
C THR A 96 17.79 36.40 7.16
N ALA A 97 18.86 36.52 7.93
CA ALA A 97 18.96 35.90 9.24
C ALA A 97 17.90 36.45 10.21
N ASN A 98 17.37 35.61 11.10
CA ASN A 98 16.47 36.05 12.16
C ASN A 98 17.26 36.88 13.18
N GLN A 99 17.02 38.19 13.19
CA GLN A 99 17.70 39.14 14.08
C GLN A 99 17.12 39.15 15.50
N LEU A 100 15.88 38.66 15.69
CA LEU A 100 15.22 38.63 16.99
C LEU A 100 15.81 37.56 17.91
N GLN A 101 16.37 36.48 17.37
CA GLN A 101 17.00 35.38 18.13
C GLN A 101 16.18 34.84 19.32
N ARG A 102 14.85 35.00 19.30
CA ARG A 102 13.92 34.68 20.41
C ARG A 102 14.13 35.55 21.68
N GLU A 103 14.72 36.71 21.55
CA GLU A 103 14.80 37.74 22.58
C GLU A 103 13.49 38.54 22.60
N PHE A 104 12.56 38.13 23.45
CA PHE A 104 11.25 38.76 23.61
C PHE A 104 11.19 39.74 24.78
N ASP A 105 12.22 39.76 25.62
CA ASP A 105 12.33 40.69 26.74
C ASP A 105 12.89 42.02 26.24
N VAL A 106 12.09 43.08 26.35
CA VAL A 106 12.45 44.43 25.90
C VAL A 106 12.17 45.46 26.98
N GLU A 107 13.10 46.38 27.16
CA GLU A 107 12.99 47.42 28.18
C GLU A 107 11.89 48.44 27.87
N LYS A 108 11.56 48.64 26.58
CA LYS A 108 10.58 49.64 26.12
C LYS A 108 9.73 49.11 24.96
N PRO A 109 8.48 49.57 24.81
CA PRO A 109 7.67 49.28 23.62
C PRO A 109 8.35 49.74 22.32
N ASN A 110 7.94 49.15 21.19
CA ASN A 110 8.38 49.50 19.83
C ASN A 110 9.86 49.23 19.49
N GLN A 111 10.56 48.39 20.24
CA GLN A 111 11.94 47.98 19.92
C GLN A 111 12.01 46.87 18.86
N TRP A 112 11.05 45.93 18.84
CA TRP A 112 10.96 44.87 17.85
C TRP A 112 9.59 44.82 17.19
N TRP A 113 9.57 44.54 15.89
CA TRP A 113 8.36 44.43 15.09
C TRP A 113 8.41 43.11 14.33
N VAL A 114 7.36 42.29 14.46
CA VAL A 114 7.24 40.99 13.78
C VAL A 114 5.91 41.00 13.03
N SER A 115 5.93 40.51 11.79
CA SER A 115 4.75 40.32 10.98
C SER A 115 4.70 38.89 10.44
N ASP A 116 3.55 38.27 10.46
CA ASP A 116 3.28 37.01 9.80
C ASP A 116 2.39 37.23 8.56
N ILE A 117 2.51 36.34 7.58
CA ILE A 117 1.63 36.32 6.40
C ILE A 117 0.68 35.14 6.57
N THR A 118 -0.60 35.43 6.67
CA THR A 118 -1.66 34.42 6.62
C THR A 118 -2.25 34.40 5.21
N TYR A 119 -2.13 33.26 4.53
CA TYR A 119 -2.76 33.07 3.22
C TYR A 119 -4.26 32.80 3.41
N ILE A 120 -5.09 33.68 2.84
CA ILE A 120 -6.53 33.48 2.78
C ILE A 120 -6.84 32.74 1.50
N HIS A 121 -7.58 31.63 1.62
CA HIS A 121 -8.00 30.84 0.47
C HIS A 121 -9.12 31.57 -0.28
N THR A 122 -8.89 31.87 -1.56
CA THR A 122 -9.91 32.41 -2.47
C THR A 122 -10.45 31.29 -3.34
N HIS A 123 -11.78 31.22 -3.48
CA HIS A 123 -12.51 30.27 -4.33
C HIS A 123 -12.30 30.53 -5.83
#